data_AF-A0A1W9VHR4-F1
#
_entry.id   AF-A0A1W9VHR4-F1
#
_cell.length_a   1.000
_cell.length_b   1.000
_cell.length_c   1.000
_cell.angle_alpha   90.00
_cell.angle_beta   90.00
_cell.angle_gamma   90.00
#
_symmetry.space_group_name_H-M   'P 1'
#
loop_
_entity.id
_entity.type
_entity.pdbx_description
1 polymer ?
#
loop_
_entity_poly.entity_id
_entity_poly.type
_entity_poly.pdbx_seq_one_letter_code
_entity_poly.pdbx_strand_id
1 'polypeptide(L)' 'MKDQINQLLDKISEFLAFRKGLLPLIGMVLIVLNLFISVLAPASWLSATGLFLHLGIIVAILGFLLGWAL' A
#
# COMPACT_ATOMS: atom_id res chain seq x y z
N MET A 1 6.58 21.69 15.30
CA MET A 1 5.76 21.17 14.17
C MET A 1 6.53 20.28 13.19
N LYS A 2 7.87 20.10 13.30
CA LYS A 2 8.64 19.16 12.48
C LYS A 2 8.76 17.75 13.10
N ASP A 3 8.62 17.65 14.42
CA ASP A 3 8.90 16.41 15.15
C ASP A 3 7.81 15.34 14.98
N GLN A 4 6.56 15.75 14.74
CA GLN A 4 5.46 14.79 14.58
C GLN A 4 5.55 14.00 13.26
N ILE A 5 6.02 14.64 12.19
CA ILE A 5 6.23 13.93 10.91
C ILE A 5 7.39 12.95 11.05
N ASN A 6 8.50 13.36 11.67
CA ASN A 6 9.64 12.47 11.89
C ASN A 6 9.28 11.30 12.80
N GLN A 7 8.56 11.51 13.90
CA GLN A 7 8.13 10.42 14.79
C GLN A 7 7.15 9.46 14.12
N LEU A 8 6.26 9.96 13.25
CA LEU A 8 5.39 9.10 12.45
C LEU A 8 6.21 8.31 11.42
N LEU A 9 7.18 8.94 10.77
CA LEU A 9 8.06 8.28 9.80
C LEU A 9 8.95 7.22 10.46
N ASP A 10 9.45 7.48 11.66
CA ASP A 10 10.24 6.54 12.45
C ASP A 10 9.40 5.35 12.89
N LYS A 11 8.18 5.58 13.39
CA LYS A 11 7.26 4.49 13.74
C LYS A 11 6.84 3.66 12.53
N ILE A 12 6.56 4.32 11.41
CA ILE A 12 6.26 3.65 10.15
C ILE A 12 7.48 2.82 9.73
N SER A 13 8.68 3.40 9.74
CA SER A 13 9.93 2.70 9.38
C SER A 13 10.23 1.52 10.30
N GLU A 14 10.00 1.65 11.61
CA GLU A 14 10.19 0.58 12.59
C GLU A 14 9.14 -0.54 12.41
N PHE A 15 7.89 -0.18 12.10
CA PHE A 15 6.83 -1.13 11.79
C PHE A 15 7.07 -1.87 10.46
N LEU A 16 7.64 -1.17 9.48
CA LEU A 16 8.11 -1.75 8.22
C LEU A 16 9.32 -2.67 8.42
N ALA A 17 10.30 -2.25 9.21
CA ALA A 17 11.55 -2.98 9.44
C ALA A 17 11.32 -4.30 10.19
N PHE A 18 10.34 -4.35 11.09
CA PHE A 18 10.08 -5.54 11.90
C PHE A 18 9.35 -6.66 11.15
N ARG A 19 8.61 -6.37 10.07
CA ARG A 19 7.97 -7.41 9.24
C ARG A 19 8.26 -7.18 7.76
N LYS A 20 9.31 -7.84 7.26
CA LYS A 20 9.81 -7.82 5.86
C LYS A 20 8.76 -8.10 4.75
N GLY A 21 7.48 -8.30 5.08
CA GLY A 21 6.37 -8.50 4.14
C GLY A 21 5.13 -7.63 4.38
N LEU A 22 5.17 -6.66 5.30
CA LEU A 22 4.00 -5.82 5.61
C LEU A 22 3.60 -4.89 4.45
N LEU A 23 4.56 -4.25 3.77
CA LEU A 23 4.25 -3.41 2.61
C LEU A 23 3.67 -4.19 1.43
N PRO A 24 4.25 -5.34 1.03
CA PRO A 24 3.62 -6.23 0.05
C PRO A 24 2.19 -6.57 0.42
N LEU A 25 1.95 -6.85 1.71
CA LEU A 25 0.63 -7.21 2.21
C LEU A 25 -0.35 -6.03 2.17
N ILE A 26 0.08 -4.81 2.49
CA ILE A 26 -0.74 -3.59 2.33
C ILE A 26 -1.09 -3.36 0.86
N GLY A 27 -0.11 -3.50 -0.05
CA GLY A 27 -0.35 -3.41 -1.49
C GLY A 27 -1.35 -4.46 -1.98
N MET A 28 -1.25 -5.68 -1.45
CA MET A 28 -2.18 -6.78 -1.76
C MET A 28 -3.59 -6.48 -1.26
N VAL A 29 -3.74 -5.90 -0.06
CA VAL A 29 -5.04 -5.45 0.47
C VAL A 29 -5.65 -4.35 -0.40
N LEU A 30 -4.86 -3.39 -0.87
CA LEU A 30 -5.30 -2.34 -1.80
C LEU A 30 -5.81 -2.92 -3.13
N ILE A 31 -5.11 -3.91 -3.68
CA ILE A 31 -5.52 -4.61 -4.92
C ILE A 31 -6.85 -5.35 -4.69
N VAL A 32 -6.99 -6.06 -3.58
CA VAL A 32 -8.22 -6.78 -3.23
C VAL A 32 -9.39 -5.81 -3.01
N LEU A 33 -9.17 -4.69 -2.32
CA LEU A 33 -10.15 -3.62 -2.17
C LEU A 33 -10.58 -3.05 -3.52
N ASN A 34 -9.64 -2.84 -4.46
CA ASN A 34 -9.97 -2.43 -5.81
C ASN A 34 -10.90 -3.44 -6.50
N LEU A 35 -10.64 -4.73 -6.36
CA LEU A 35 -11.51 -5.79 -6.90
C LEU A 35 -12.92 -5.71 -6.31
N PHE A 36 -13.05 -5.56 -4.99
CA PHE A 36 -14.36 -5.37 -4.36
C PHE A 36 -15.08 -4.13 -4.90
N ILE A 37 -14.41 -2.99 -5.00
CA ILE A 37 -15.00 -1.75 -5.55
C ILE A 37 -15.43 -1.95 -7.01
N SER A 38 -14.60 -2.63 -7.80
CA SER A 38 -14.86 -2.85 -9.23
C SER A 38 -16.04 -3.81 -9.46
N VAL A 39 -16.23 -4.79 -8.57
CA VAL A 39 -17.36 -5.72 -8.60
C VAL A 39 -18.65 -5.09 -8.06
N LEU A 40 -18.60 -4.36 -6.95
CA LEU A 40 -19.78 -3.74 -6.34
C LEU A 40 -20.25 -2.46 -7.05
N ALA A 41 -19.33 -1.70 -7.64
CA ALA A 41 -19.61 -0.41 -8.27
C ALA A 41 -18.84 -0.24 -9.60
N PRO A 42 -19.14 -1.07 -10.62
CA PRO A 42 -18.39 -1.10 -11.88
C PRO A 42 -18.43 0.23 -12.66
N ALA A 43 -19.52 0.99 -12.54
CA ALA A 43 -19.69 2.31 -13.19
C ALA A 43 -19.13 3.49 -12.37
N SER A 44 -18.49 3.23 -11.22
CA SER A 44 -17.86 4.30 -10.44
C SER A 44 -16.56 4.77 -11.12
N TRP A 45 -16.29 6.08 -11.03
CA TRP A 45 -15.03 6.66 -11.53
C TRP A 45 -13.79 6.02 -10.89
N LEU A 46 -13.91 5.56 -9.64
CA LEU A 46 -12.87 4.83 -8.92
C LEU A 46 -12.56 3.47 -9.56
N SER A 47 -13.58 2.73 -9.98
CA SER A 47 -13.42 1.47 -10.71
C SER A 47 -12.85 1.70 -12.11
N ALA A 48 -13.33 2.74 -12.81
CA ALA A 48 -12.92 3.05 -14.18
C ALA A 48 -11.43 3.45 -14.30
N THR A 49 -10.90 4.15 -13.30
CA THR A 49 -9.50 4.58 -13.27
C THR A 49 -8.57 3.53 -12.68
N GLY A 50 -9.09 2.59 -11.87
CA GLY A 50 -8.29 1.56 -11.20
C GLY A 50 -7.23 2.16 -10.26
N LEU A 51 -7.46 3.34 -9.67
CA LEU A 51 -6.45 4.04 -8.85
C LEU A 51 -5.93 3.17 -7.69
N PHE A 52 -6.82 2.42 -7.04
CA PHE A 52 -6.45 1.49 -5.97
C PHE A 52 -5.60 0.32 -6.47
N LEU A 53 -5.87 -0.16 -7.69
CA LEU A 53 -5.04 -1.19 -8.33
C LEU A 53 -3.63 -0.67 -8.58
N HIS A 54 -3.50 0.51 -9.18
CA HIS A 54 -2.20 1.10 -9.51
C HIS A 54 -1.39 1.41 -8.24
N LEU A 55 -2.01 2.06 -7.25
CA LEU A 55 -1.37 2.33 -5.96
C LEU A 55 -1.00 1.02 -5.23
N GLY A 56 -1.90 0.04 -5.21
CA GLY A 56 -1.65 -1.26 -4.58
C GLY A 56 -0.47 -2.00 -5.21
N ILE A 57 -0.36 -2.00 -6.54
CA ILE A 57 0.78 -2.59 -7.26
C ILE A 57 2.08 -1.85 -6.95
N ILE A 58 2.09 -0.52 -6.98
CA ILE A 58 3.28 0.27 -6.66
C ILE A 58 3.75 -0.03 -5.23
N VAL A 59 2.83 -0.01 -4.26
CA VAL A 59 3.14 -0.33 -2.86
C VAL A 59 3.61 -1.77 -2.70
N ALA A 60 3.02 -2.72 -3.43
CA ALA A 60 3.43 -4.11 -3.39
C ALA A 60 4.85 -4.32 -3.94
N ILE A 61 5.16 -3.69 -5.07
CA ILE A 61 6.49 -3.74 -5.69
C ILE A 61 7.53 -3.09 -4.78
N LEU A 62 7.25 -1.88 -4.26
CA LEU A 62 8.14 -1.22 -3.30
C LEU A 62 8.37 -2.06 -2.06
N GLY A 63 7.31 -2.69 -1.57
CA GLY A 63 7.39 -3.64 -0.46
C GLY A 63 8.31 -4.83 -0.73
N PHE A 64 8.20 -5.41 -1.93
CA PHE A 64 8.99 -6.57 -2.31
C PHE A 64 10.46 -6.20 -2.47
N LEU A 65 10.74 -5.04 -3.09
CA LEU A 65 12.08 -4.48 -3.23
C LEU A 65 12.72 -4.18 -1.86
N LEU A 66 11.96 -3.59 -0.93
CA LEU A 66 12.43 -3.31 0.44
C LEU A 66 12.68 -4.60 1.24
N GLY A 67 11.86 -5.64 1.05
CA GLY A 67 12.09 -6.95 1.67
C GLY A 67 13.33 -7.67 1.16
N TRP A 68 13.76 -7.37 -0.07
CA TRP A 68 15.00 -7.90 -0.68
C TRP A 68 16.25 -7.09 -0.31
N ALA A 69 16.09 -5.79 -0.06
CA ALA A 69 17.21 -4.89 0.25
C ALA A 69 17.74 -5.02 1.70
N LEU A 70 17.08 -5.81 2.56
CA LEU A 70 17.35 -5.93 4.00
C LEU A 70 17.59 -7.38 4.43
#